data_AF-A0A5A9N0P0-F1
#
_entry.id   AF-A0A5A9N0P0-F1
#
_cell.length_a   1.000
_cell.length_b   1.000
_cell.length_c   1.000
_cell.angle_alpha   90.00
_cell.angle_beta   90.00
_cell.angle_gamma   90.00
#
_symmetry.space_group_name_H-M   'P 1'
#
loop_
_entity.id
_entity.type
_entity.pdbx_description
1 polymer ?
#
loop_
_entity_poly.entity_id
_entity_poly.type
_entity_poly.pdbx_seq_one_letter_code
_entity_poly.pdbx_strand_id
1 'polypeptide(L)'
;MITAEGAVHCSLMTERIENEFRTYRFTVYSPKKLRQAWNKLGHVDHAEELASGFLQCFPKKRLSAQTALHHEYFSHLPPRLWELPDMSSIFTVPTVKLQPESADSIQLCSKSNSHGKSSSSGKH
;
A
#
# COMPACT_ATOMS: atom_id res chain seq x y z
N MET A 1 11.14 -17.64 26.21
CA MET A 1 9.86 -17.78 26.93
C MET A 1 9.22 -16.40 26.99
N ILE A 2 8.38 -16.08 26.02
CA ILE A 2 7.68 -14.79 25.97
C ILE A 2 6.56 -14.91 26.99
N THR A 3 6.67 -14.18 28.09
CA THR A 3 5.74 -14.21 29.22
C THR A 3 4.32 -13.91 28.73
N ALA A 4 3.34 -14.70 29.16
CA ALA A 4 1.93 -14.58 28.79
C ALA A 4 1.35 -13.17 29.03
N GLU A 5 1.94 -12.41 29.95
CA GLU A 5 1.66 -11.00 30.25
C GLU A 5 1.86 -10.04 29.06
N GLY A 6 2.78 -10.36 28.13
CA GLY A 6 3.01 -9.53 26.94
C GLY A 6 1.91 -9.63 25.88
N ALA A 7 1.22 -10.77 25.82
CA ALA A 7 0.15 -11.01 24.84
C ALA A 7 -1.18 -10.34 25.23
N VAL A 8 -1.46 -10.24 26.54
CA VAL A 8 -2.65 -9.56 27.06
C VAL A 8 -2.56 -8.05 26.90
N HIS A 9 -1.39 -7.44 27.12
CA HIS A 9 -1.20 -5.99 26.92
C HIS A 9 -1.35 -5.58 25.45
N CYS A 10 -0.87 -6.40 24.51
CA CYS A 10 -1.04 -6.14 23.07
C CYS A 10 -2.52 -6.30 22.63
N SER A 11 -3.28 -7.22 23.24
CA SER A 11 -4.72 -7.38 22.97
C SER A 11 -5.52 -6.20 23.52
N LEU A 12 -5.30 -5.80 24.77
CA LEU A 12 -5.95 -4.64 25.39
C LEU A 12 -5.62 -3.31 24.69
N MET A 13 -4.41 -3.14 24.15
CA MET A 13 -4.07 -1.96 23.34
C MET A 13 -4.77 -1.96 21.96
N THR A 14 -5.00 -3.15 21.40
CA THR A 14 -5.77 -3.32 20.15
C THR A 14 -7.25 -3.01 20.40
N GLU A 15 -7.81 -3.51 21.49
CA GLU A 15 -9.20 -3.22 21.90
C GLU A 15 -9.41 -1.74 22.27
N ARG A 16 -8.41 -1.09 22.91
CA ARG A 16 -8.47 0.36 23.20
C ARG A 16 -8.50 1.20 21.93
N ILE A 17 -7.70 0.86 20.91
CA ILE A 17 -7.75 1.57 19.62
C ILE A 17 -9.08 1.29 18.90
N GLU A 18 -9.60 0.06 18.93
CA GLU A 18 -10.92 -0.27 18.36
C GLU A 18 -12.06 0.49 19.05
N ASN A 19 -11.98 0.70 20.36
CA ASN A 19 -13.01 1.39 21.14
C ASN A 19 -12.89 2.93 21.04
N GLU A 20 -11.68 3.48 21.00
CA GLU A 20 -11.44 4.91 20.75
C GLU A 20 -11.91 5.33 19.34
N PHE A 21 -11.78 4.44 18.34
CA PHE A 21 -12.32 4.66 16.99
C PHE A 21 -13.85 4.65 16.93
N ARG A 22 -14.54 3.95 17.85
CA ARG A 22 -16.01 3.91 17.91
C ARG A 22 -16.63 5.19 18.46
N THR A 23 -15.88 5.95 19.27
CA THR A 23 -16.37 7.17 19.92
C THR A 23 -16.40 8.37 18.97
N TYR A 24 -15.57 8.37 17.93
CA TYR A 24 -15.69 9.33 16.83
C TYR A 24 -16.79 8.87 15.87
N ARG A 25 -17.82 9.71 15.69
CA ARG A 25 -18.82 9.51 14.62
C ARG A 25 -18.15 9.78 13.27
N PHE A 26 -17.35 8.83 12.80
CA PHE A 26 -16.89 8.85 11.42
C PHE A 26 -18.13 8.75 10.53
N THR A 27 -18.26 9.66 9.57
CA THR A 27 -19.19 9.49 8.46
C THR A 27 -18.98 8.10 7.89
N VAL A 28 -20.01 7.27 7.93
CA VAL A 28 -19.97 5.91 7.41
C VAL A 28 -19.88 6.02 5.90
N TYR A 29 -18.67 5.88 5.37
CA TYR A 29 -18.45 5.81 3.93
C TYR A 29 -18.79 4.39 3.45
N SER A 30 -19.55 4.30 2.36
CA SER A 30 -19.76 3.04 1.67
C SER A 30 -18.41 2.45 1.24
N PRO A 31 -18.18 1.13 1.35
CA PRO A 31 -16.98 0.49 0.82
C PRO A 31 -16.84 0.81 -0.67
N LYS A 32 -15.76 1.50 -1.04
CA LYS A 32 -15.42 1.81 -2.42
C LYS A 32 -14.29 0.90 -2.87
N LYS A 33 -14.34 0.48 -4.14
CA LYS A 33 -13.23 -0.26 -4.74
C LYS A 33 -12.02 0.65 -4.84
N LEU A 34 -10.83 0.15 -4.51
CA LEU A 34 -9.61 0.95 -4.50
C LEU A 34 -9.30 1.52 -5.88
N ARG A 35 -9.66 0.81 -6.96
CA ARG A 35 -9.57 1.31 -8.33
C ARG A 35 -10.33 2.62 -8.58
N GLN A 36 -11.39 2.90 -7.81
CA GLN A 36 -12.17 4.14 -7.96
C GLN A 36 -11.45 5.37 -7.40
N ALA A 37 -10.61 5.17 -6.39
CA ALA A 37 -9.71 6.22 -5.89
C ALA A 37 -8.44 6.30 -6.73
N TRP A 38 -7.94 5.15 -7.21
CA TRP A 38 -6.72 5.04 -7.98
C TRP A 38 -6.96 4.26 -9.29
N ASN A 39 -7.39 4.96 -10.34
CA ASN A 39 -7.77 4.37 -11.64
C ASN A 39 -6.66 3.50 -12.26
N LYS A 40 -5.39 3.73 -11.92
CA LYS A 40 -4.25 2.98 -12.48
C LYS A 40 -4.21 1.53 -12.02
N LEU A 41 -4.77 1.22 -10.84
CA LEU A 41 -4.87 -0.16 -10.37
C LEU A 41 -5.82 -1.01 -11.23
N GLY A 42 -6.69 -0.37 -12.01
CA GLY A 42 -7.52 -1.07 -12.98
C GLY A 42 -6.78 -1.52 -14.24
N HIS A 43 -5.55 -1.04 -14.48
CA HIS A 43 -4.76 -1.36 -15.67
C HIS A 43 -3.74 -2.49 -15.43
N VAL A 44 -3.54 -2.89 -14.18
CA VAL A 44 -2.58 -3.92 -13.80
C VAL A 44 -3.32 -5.03 -13.08
N ASP A 45 -3.20 -6.24 -13.60
CA ASP A 45 -3.89 -7.41 -13.07
C ASP A 45 -3.47 -7.69 -11.62
N HIS A 46 -4.44 -8.10 -10.79
CA HIS A 46 -4.25 -8.43 -9.37
C HIS A 46 -3.69 -7.29 -8.48
N ALA A 47 -3.42 -6.11 -9.03
CA ALA A 47 -2.82 -4.99 -8.30
C ALA A 47 -3.75 -4.40 -7.24
N GLU A 48 -5.05 -4.32 -7.55
CA GLU A 48 -6.05 -3.82 -6.60
C GLU A 48 -6.13 -4.71 -5.36
N GLU A 49 -6.12 -6.03 -5.52
CA GLU A 49 -6.21 -6.98 -4.42
C GLU A 49 -4.96 -6.89 -3.54
N LEU A 50 -3.78 -6.91 -4.17
CA LEU A 50 -2.51 -6.78 -3.48
C LEU A 50 -2.41 -5.47 -2.69
N ALA A 51 -2.76 -4.33 -3.32
CA ALA A 51 -2.74 -3.02 -2.67
C ALA A 51 -3.77 -2.95 -1.53
N SER A 52 -4.95 -3.54 -1.71
CA SER A 52 -5.96 -3.62 -0.65
C SER A 52 -5.45 -4.41 0.55
N GLY A 53 -4.69 -5.49 0.33
CA GLY A 53 -4.02 -6.25 1.38
C GLY A 53 -3.00 -5.43 2.19
N PHE A 54 -2.29 -4.50 1.56
CA PHE A 54 -1.34 -3.62 2.26
C PHE A 54 -2.00 -2.47 3.00
N LEU A 55 -3.04 -1.87 2.42
CA LEU A 55 -3.70 -0.67 2.92
C LEU A 55 -4.79 -0.97 3.96
N GLN A 56 -4.51 -1.91 4.87
CA GLN A 56 -5.41 -2.24 5.98
C GLN A 56 -5.20 -1.28 7.15
N CYS A 57 -6.30 -0.76 7.69
CA CYS A 57 -6.28 0.14 8.86
C CYS A 57 -5.59 -0.52 10.06
N PHE A 58 -5.86 -1.80 10.28
CA PHE A 58 -5.24 -2.56 11.35
C PHE A 58 -3.94 -3.21 10.87
N PRO A 59 -2.78 -2.93 11.51
CA PRO A 59 -1.51 -3.52 11.12
C PRO A 59 -1.52 -5.05 11.07
N LYS A 60 -2.23 -5.68 12.01
CA LYS A 60 -2.36 -7.15 12.10
C LYS A 60 -3.10 -7.78 10.92
N LYS A 61 -3.90 -6.99 10.18
CA LYS A 61 -4.63 -7.44 8.99
C LYS A 61 -3.85 -7.17 7.69
N ARG A 62 -2.72 -6.44 7.75
CA ARG A 62 -1.92 -6.16 6.56
C ARG A 62 -1.27 -7.43 6.04
N LEU A 63 -1.19 -7.54 4.72
CA LEU A 63 -0.51 -8.61 4.03
C LEU A 63 1.00 -8.60 4.38
N SER A 64 1.53 -9.77 4.76
CA SER A 64 2.95 -9.91 5.07
C SER A 64 3.81 -9.83 3.80
N ALA A 65 5.07 -9.43 3.92
CA ALA A 65 5.99 -9.39 2.79
C ALA A 65 6.16 -10.77 2.13
N GLN A 66 6.32 -11.83 2.94
CA GLN A 66 6.46 -13.19 2.44
C GLN A 66 5.22 -13.63 1.65
N THR A 67 4.02 -13.38 2.19
CA THR A 67 2.78 -13.73 1.50
C THR A 67 2.59 -12.90 0.22
N ALA A 68 2.94 -11.62 0.26
CA ALA A 68 2.83 -10.73 -0.88
C ALA A 68 3.70 -11.17 -2.05
N LEU A 69 4.91 -11.66 -1.78
CA LEU A 69 5.81 -12.18 -2.81
C LEU A 69 5.21 -13.37 -3.58
N HIS A 70 4.41 -14.22 -2.91
CA HIS A 70 3.73 -15.35 -3.55
C HIS A 70 2.40 -14.98 -4.22
N HIS A 71 2.02 -13.70 -4.26
CA HIS A 71 0.76 -13.25 -4.87
C HIS A 71 0.80 -13.34 -6.41
N GLU A 72 -0.35 -13.56 -7.05
CA GLU A 72 -0.47 -13.70 -8.51
C GLU A 72 0.04 -12.47 -9.29
N TYR A 73 0.06 -11.30 -8.65
CA TYR A 73 0.68 -10.08 -9.18
C TYR A 73 2.14 -10.31 -9.61
N PHE A 74 2.88 -11.16 -8.90
CA PHE A 74 4.28 -11.50 -9.19
C PHE A 74 4.43 -12.79 -10.01
N SER A 75 3.34 -13.38 -10.53
CA SER A 75 3.39 -14.62 -11.32
C SER A 75 4.25 -14.52 -12.59
N HIS A 76 4.41 -13.30 -13.12
CA HIS A 76 5.26 -13.03 -14.29
C HIS A 76 6.76 -12.98 -13.95
N LEU A 77 7.13 -13.06 -12.67
CA LEU A 77 8.52 -13.08 -12.25
C LEU A 77 9.16 -14.45 -12.50
N PRO A 78 10.41 -14.49 -13.00
CA PRO A 78 11.15 -15.74 -13.18
C PRO A 78 11.29 -16.52 -11.86
N PRO A 79 11.05 -17.85 -11.85
CA PRO A 79 11.16 -18.67 -10.64
C PRO A 79 12.52 -18.58 -9.93
N ARG A 80 13.59 -18.36 -10.72
CA ARG A 80 14.96 -18.20 -10.22
C ARG A 80 15.11 -17.05 -9.22
N LEU A 81 14.23 -16.06 -9.23
CA LEU A 81 14.23 -14.98 -8.23
C LEU A 81 13.92 -15.48 -6.82
N TRP A 82 13.14 -16.55 -6.68
CA TRP A 82 12.75 -17.12 -5.38
C TRP A 82 13.85 -17.93 -4.72
N GLU A 83 14.83 -18.38 -5.50
CA GLU A 83 15.97 -19.20 -5.05
C GLU A 83 17.24 -18.36 -4.83
N LEU A 84 17.15 -17.05 -5.02
CA LEU A 84 18.30 -16.15 -4.86
C LEU A 84 18.72 -16.05 -3.39
N PRO A 85 20.04 -16.08 -3.11
CA PRO A 85 20.55 -15.73 -1.79
C PRO A 85 20.18 -14.29 -1.41
N ASP A 86 19.92 -14.05 -0.12
CA ASP A 86 19.54 -12.73 0.41
C ASP A 86 20.52 -11.60 0.03
N MET A 87 21.81 -11.94 -0.07
CA MET A 87 22.89 -10.99 -0.40
C MET A 87 23.10 -10.81 -1.91
N SER A 88 22.37 -11.56 -2.74
CA SER A 88 22.50 -11.49 -4.19
C SER A 88 21.54 -10.47 -4.79
N SER A 89 21.94 -9.84 -5.89
CA SER A 89 21.10 -8.89 -6.59
C SER A 89 20.10 -9.61 -7.50
N ILE A 90 18.86 -9.12 -7.56
CA ILE A 90 17.85 -9.62 -8.50
C ILE A 90 18.27 -9.48 -9.97
N PHE A 91 19.16 -8.54 -10.28
CA PHE A 91 19.69 -8.32 -11.64
C PHE A 91 20.75 -9.33 -12.05
N THR A 92 21.20 -10.20 -11.14
CA THR A 92 22.03 -11.36 -11.51
C THR A 92 21.24 -12.36 -12.36
N VAL A 93 19.90 -12.32 -12.31
CA VAL A 93 19.04 -13.14 -13.17
C VAL A 93 18.94 -12.49 -14.56
N PRO A 94 19.44 -13.11 -15.64
CA PRO A 94 19.53 -12.46 -16.96
C PRO A 94 18.20 -12.02 -17.58
N THR A 95 17.10 -12.63 -17.15
CA THR A 95 15.74 -12.34 -17.62
C THR A 95 15.11 -11.15 -16.87
N VAL A 96 15.75 -10.64 -15.83
CA VAL A 96 15.26 -9.51 -15.02
C VAL A 96 16.02 -8.26 -15.43
N LYS A 97 15.28 -7.27 -15.95
CA LYS A 97 15.85 -6.01 -16.43
C LYS A 97 14.97 -4.85 -16.02
N LEU A 98 15.60 -3.70 -15.81
CA LEU A 98 14.87 -2.45 -15.62
C LEU A 98 14.28 -2.01 -16.95
N GLN A 99 12.99 -1.69 -16.94
CA GLN A 99 12.33 -1.06 -18.07
C GLN A 99 12.63 0.45 -18.05
N PRO A 100 13.08 1.06 -19.15
CA PRO A 100 13.25 2.51 -19.23
C PRO A 100 11.94 3.24 -18.93
N GLU A 101 12.00 4.34 -18.18
CA GLU A 101 10.82 5.16 -17.94
C GLU A 101 10.38 5.81 -19.24
N SER A 102 9.16 5.52 -19.70
CA SER A 102 8.51 6.32 -20.74
C SER A 102 8.10 7.67 -20.13
N ALA A 103 8.18 8.75 -20.90
CA ALA A 103 7.91 10.12 -20.45
C ALA A 103 6.52 10.31 -19.78
N ASP A 104 5.57 9.40 -20.04
CA ASP A 104 4.25 9.38 -19.42
C ASP A 104 4.25 8.92 -17.94
N SER A 105 5.33 8.29 -17.49
CA SER A 105 5.51 7.74 -16.14
C SER A 105 5.90 8.81 -15.12
N ILE A 106 6.66 9.82 -15.54
CA ILE A 106 7.17 10.91 -14.67
C ILE A 106 6.08 11.95 -14.34
N GLN A 107 5.11 12.17 -15.23
CA GLN A 107 3.99 13.10 -15.00
C GLN A 107 3.04 12.67 -13.86
N LEU A 108 3.30 11.52 -13.24
CA LEU A 108 2.40 10.85 -12.29
C LEU A 108 2.69 11.15 -10.83
N CYS A 109 3.92 11.51 -10.46
CA CYS A 109 4.30 11.86 -9.10
C CYS A 109 4.37 13.38 -8.85
N SER A 110 4.31 14.20 -9.92
CA SER A 110 4.60 15.64 -9.82
C SER A 110 3.37 16.55 -9.71
N LYS A 111 2.16 16.04 -9.52
CA LYS A 111 0.98 16.92 -9.37
C LYS A 111 0.86 17.43 -7.94
N SER A 112 1.80 18.27 -7.52
CA SER A 112 1.57 19.21 -6.42
C SER A 112 0.46 20.17 -6.86
N ASN A 113 -0.71 20.04 -6.25
CA ASN A 113 -1.85 20.91 -6.53
C ASN A 113 -1.62 22.28 -5.89
N SER A 114 -0.91 23.16 -6.59
CA SER A 114 -0.76 24.57 -6.25
C SER A 114 -1.96 25.37 -6.75
N HIS A 115 -3.12 25.22 -6.10
CA HIS A 115 -4.28 26.11 -6.31
C HIS A 115 -4.80 26.66 -4.99
N GLY A 116 -4.10 27.68 -4.48
CA GLY A 116 -4.62 28.66 -3.53
C GLY A 116 -4.47 30.05 -4.12
N LYS A 117 -5.35 30.43 -5.06
CA LYS A 117 -5.48 31.84 -5.50
C LYS A 117 -6.29 32.59 -4.44
N SER A 118 -5.61 33.17 -3.44
CA SER A 118 -6.18 34.22 -2.61
C SER A 118 -6.12 35.53 -3.38
N SER A 119 -7.19 35.89 -4.08
CA SER A 119 -7.36 37.25 -4.63
C SER A 119 -7.70 38.19 -3.48
N SER A 120 -6.72 38.98 -3.04
CA SER A 120 -6.93 40.15 -2.18
C SER A 120 -7.55 41.27 -3.01
N SER A 121 -8.87 41.41 -2.93
CA SER A 121 -9.55 42.63 -3.39
C SER A 121 -9.64 43.61 -2.24
N GLY A 122 -8.67 44.53 -2.16
CA GLY A 122 -8.82 45.77 -1.43
C GLY A 122 -9.72 46.72 -2.21
N LYS A 123 -10.74 47.27 -1.56
CA LYS A 123 -11.52 48.41 -2.05
C LYS A 123 -12.02 49.24 -0.88
N HIS A 124 -11.52 50.48 -0.88
CA HIS A 124 -12.05 51.75 -0.34
C HIS A 124 -12.49 51.81 1.12
#